data_AF-A0A6U8Q2J4-F1
#
_entry.id   AF-A0A6U8Q2J4-F1
#
_cell.length_a   1.000
_cell.length_b   1.000
_cell.length_c   1.000
_cell.angle_alpha   90.00
_cell.angle_beta   90.00
_cell.angle_gamma   90.00
#
_symmetry.space_group_name_H-M   'P 1'
#
loop_
_entity.id
_entity.type
_entity.pdbx_description
1 polymer ?
#
loop_
_entity_poly.entity_id
_entity_poly.type
_entity_poly.pdbx_seq_one_letter_code
_entity_poly.pdbx_strand_id
1 'polypeptide(L)'
;MGPPQGLAAVGRLVDTDTPEAAAKAVAAAIALHGTLGHSELASLFRPKEAGDNRERALLDYLRARVAAAGDDAALTFEYLGACCAAGQVDELERVTRDRSIAYDAVQACTLLREAGGAAGKDPRPLINVCDRHNLFGELATALLARRQLRHLMLYVRSVNRAASAPVCAALLEAGCEAARVAEVVSPLHAPSAPAVLGSMLDAECQADVVASLLEPLDGTHLAQDDSLAASLIEAAVGRNKLPLLKPWLDARKAEGLPPGAPNSEAIEGAIKQIKKWW
;
A
#
# COMPACT_ATOMS: atom_id res chain seq x y z
N MET A 1 -19.34 -43.03 -9.49
CA MET A 1 -20.46 -42.07 -9.33
C MET A 1 -20.26 -41.01 -10.40
N GLY A 2 -21.28 -40.72 -11.22
CA GLY A 2 -21.15 -39.70 -12.28
C GLY A 2 -21.11 -38.26 -11.72
N PRO A 3 -20.68 -37.25 -12.49
CA PRO A 3 -20.58 -35.88 -11.99
C PRO A 3 -21.84 -35.30 -11.32
N PRO A 4 -23.06 -35.49 -11.88
CA PRO A 4 -24.29 -35.00 -11.23
C PRO A 4 -24.61 -35.67 -9.90
N GLN A 5 -24.29 -36.97 -9.77
CA GLN A 5 -24.52 -37.73 -8.55
C GLN A 5 -23.55 -37.31 -7.43
N GLY A 6 -22.30 -36.99 -7.81
CA GLY A 6 -21.26 -36.49 -6.90
C GLY A 6 -21.62 -35.12 -6.31
N LEU A 7 -22.00 -34.17 -7.16
CA LEU A 7 -22.46 -32.84 -6.73
C LEU A 7 -23.68 -32.93 -5.82
N ALA A 8 -24.67 -33.77 -6.17
CA ALA A 8 -25.85 -33.98 -5.32
C ALA A 8 -25.50 -34.61 -3.96
N ALA A 9 -24.48 -35.48 -3.89
CA ALA A 9 -24.04 -36.08 -2.64
C ALA A 9 -23.37 -35.04 -1.71
N VAL A 10 -22.51 -34.18 -2.26
CA VAL A 10 -21.91 -33.07 -1.52
C VAL A 10 -23.01 -32.09 -1.06
N GLY A 11 -23.93 -31.72 -1.95
CA GLY A 11 -25.04 -30.81 -1.63
C GLY A 11 -25.89 -31.29 -0.46
N ARG A 12 -26.23 -32.58 -0.40
CA ARG A 12 -26.97 -33.14 0.75
C ARG A 12 -26.22 -33.03 2.08
N LEU A 13 -24.89 -33.18 2.06
CA LEU A 13 -24.08 -33.00 3.27
C LEU A 13 -24.09 -31.53 3.71
N VAL A 14 -23.97 -30.60 2.76
CA VAL A 14 -24.04 -29.17 3.05
C VAL A 14 -25.42 -28.78 3.59
N ASP A 15 -26.50 -29.31 3.02
CA ASP A 15 -27.87 -29.02 3.44
C ASP A 15 -28.25 -29.61 4.81
N THR A 16 -27.43 -30.52 5.35
CA THR A 16 -27.62 -31.04 6.72
C THR A 16 -27.30 -29.97 7.78
N ASP A 17 -26.51 -28.95 7.43
CA ASP A 17 -26.19 -27.77 8.27
C ASP A 17 -25.76 -28.13 9.70
N THR A 18 -24.86 -29.12 9.81
CA THR A 18 -24.16 -29.45 11.06
C THR A 18 -22.66 -29.34 10.85
N PRO A 19 -21.87 -29.03 11.90
CA PRO A 19 -20.42 -28.97 11.80
C PRO A 19 -19.78 -30.26 11.25
N GLU A 20 -20.28 -31.43 11.66
CA GLU A 20 -19.74 -32.71 11.15
C GLU A 20 -20.09 -32.95 9.68
N ALA A 21 -21.31 -32.61 9.25
CA ALA A 21 -21.70 -32.76 7.86
C ALA A 21 -20.96 -31.77 6.95
N ALA A 22 -20.77 -30.52 7.41
CA ALA A 22 -19.95 -29.52 6.75
C ALA A 22 -18.50 -30.00 6.55
N ALA A 23 -17.87 -30.54 7.60
CA ALA A 23 -16.52 -31.08 7.49
C ALA A 23 -16.42 -32.24 6.48
N LYS A 24 -17.41 -33.14 6.46
CA LYS A 24 -17.48 -34.22 5.47
C LYS A 24 -17.69 -33.69 4.05
N ALA A 25 -18.53 -32.67 3.89
CA ALA A 25 -18.76 -32.03 2.59
C ALA A 25 -17.49 -31.38 2.06
N VAL A 26 -16.74 -30.66 2.90
CA VAL A 26 -15.44 -30.06 2.54
C VAL A 26 -14.44 -31.14 2.12
N ALA A 27 -14.28 -32.19 2.91
CA ALA A 27 -13.36 -33.29 2.58
C ALA A 27 -13.72 -33.95 1.24
N ALA A 28 -15.01 -34.19 0.98
CA ALA A 28 -15.48 -34.72 -0.29
C ALA A 28 -15.21 -33.75 -1.46
N ALA A 29 -15.48 -32.46 -1.28
CA ALA A 29 -15.23 -31.44 -2.29
C ALA A 29 -13.74 -31.31 -2.63
N ILE A 30 -12.85 -31.37 -1.64
CA ILE A 30 -11.39 -31.39 -1.85
C ILE A 30 -10.99 -32.61 -2.67
N ALA A 31 -11.50 -33.80 -2.35
CA ALA A 31 -11.15 -35.01 -3.08
C ALA A 31 -11.68 -35.03 -4.53
N LEU A 32 -12.82 -34.38 -4.78
CA LEU A 32 -13.57 -34.52 -6.04
C LEU A 32 -13.43 -33.33 -7.00
N HIS A 33 -12.78 -32.24 -6.59
CA HIS A 33 -12.74 -30.99 -7.39
C HIS A 33 -12.20 -31.16 -8.82
N GLY A 34 -11.20 -32.01 -9.03
CA GLY A 34 -10.64 -32.25 -10.36
C GLY A 34 -11.61 -32.97 -11.30
N THR A 35 -12.64 -33.63 -10.77
CA THR A 35 -13.64 -34.38 -11.54
C THR A 35 -14.98 -33.66 -11.65
N LEU A 36 -15.38 -32.93 -10.60
CA LEU A 36 -16.68 -32.28 -10.50
C LEU A 36 -16.67 -30.80 -10.87
N GLY A 37 -15.47 -30.20 -10.98
CA GLY A 37 -15.32 -28.77 -11.21
C GLY A 37 -15.29 -27.99 -9.90
N HIS A 38 -14.40 -26.99 -9.84
CA HIS A 38 -14.23 -26.14 -8.67
C HIS A 38 -15.43 -25.21 -8.45
N SER A 39 -15.88 -24.53 -9.51
CA SER A 39 -16.95 -23.53 -9.48
C SER A 39 -18.27 -24.16 -8.99
N GLU A 40 -18.59 -25.33 -9.51
CA GLU A 40 -19.78 -26.10 -9.16
C GLU A 40 -19.76 -26.50 -7.68
N LEU A 41 -18.62 -26.99 -7.18
CA LEU A 41 -18.47 -27.35 -5.77
C LEU A 41 -18.52 -26.14 -4.84
N ALA A 42 -17.80 -25.06 -5.17
CA ALA A 42 -17.79 -23.83 -4.36
C ALA A 42 -19.20 -23.26 -4.23
N SER A 43 -19.99 -23.32 -5.32
CA SER A 43 -21.38 -22.84 -5.33
C SER A 43 -22.29 -23.55 -4.32
N LEU A 44 -22.01 -24.81 -3.98
CA LEU A 44 -22.78 -25.57 -3.00
C LEU A 44 -22.64 -25.01 -1.57
N PHE A 45 -21.48 -24.40 -1.26
CA PHE A 45 -21.18 -23.85 0.06
C PHE A 45 -21.56 -22.37 0.19
N ARG A 46 -22.24 -21.76 -0.78
CA ARG A 46 -22.67 -20.37 -0.66
C ARG A 46 -23.58 -20.19 0.55
N PRO A 47 -23.26 -19.30 1.50
CA PRO A 47 -24.09 -19.09 2.67
C PRO A 47 -25.46 -18.55 2.26
N LYS A 48 -26.52 -19.06 2.88
CA LYS A 48 -27.89 -18.55 2.69
C LYS A 48 -28.18 -17.38 3.62
N GLU A 49 -27.60 -17.43 4.82
CA GLU A 49 -27.72 -16.42 5.88
C GLU A 49 -26.35 -16.25 6.57
N ALA A 50 -26.16 -15.11 7.24
CA ALA A 50 -24.92 -14.84 7.98
C ALA A 50 -24.78 -15.80 9.17
N GLY A 51 -23.62 -16.44 9.32
CA GLY A 51 -23.32 -17.36 10.43
C GLY A 51 -23.72 -18.82 10.20
N ASP A 52 -24.22 -19.18 9.01
CA ASP A 52 -24.46 -20.57 8.60
C ASP A 52 -23.13 -21.35 8.48
N ASN A 53 -23.13 -22.65 8.84
CA ASN A 53 -21.97 -23.53 8.70
C ASN A 53 -21.43 -23.58 7.25
N ARG A 54 -22.25 -23.22 6.26
CA ARG A 54 -21.86 -23.01 4.86
C ARG A 54 -20.73 -22.00 4.68
N GLU A 55 -20.76 -20.86 5.37
CA GLU A 55 -19.71 -19.83 5.27
C GLU A 55 -18.36 -20.40 5.72
N ARG A 56 -18.34 -21.06 6.87
CA ARG A 56 -17.14 -21.72 7.39
C ARG A 56 -16.66 -22.83 6.46
N ALA A 57 -17.57 -23.65 5.95
CA ALA A 57 -17.24 -24.73 5.03
C ALA A 57 -16.65 -24.20 3.71
N LEU A 58 -17.19 -23.10 3.16
CA LEU A 58 -16.64 -22.44 1.98
C LEU A 58 -15.20 -21.96 2.25
N LEU A 59 -14.97 -21.31 3.38
CA LEU A 59 -13.64 -20.84 3.77
C LEU A 59 -12.65 -22.01 3.92
N ASP A 60 -13.04 -23.08 4.61
CA ASP A 60 -12.19 -24.26 4.82
C ASP A 60 -11.86 -24.95 3.47
N TYR A 61 -12.84 -25.05 2.57
CA TYR A 61 -12.63 -25.57 1.22
C TYR A 61 -11.67 -24.71 0.40
N LEU A 62 -11.92 -23.39 0.30
CA LEU A 62 -11.10 -22.47 -0.47
C LEU A 62 -9.68 -22.36 0.09
N ARG A 63 -9.53 -22.35 1.42
CA ARG A 63 -8.22 -22.37 2.08
C ARG A 63 -7.38 -23.58 1.68
N ALA A 64 -7.98 -24.77 1.73
CA ALA A 64 -7.30 -26.00 1.33
C ALA A 64 -6.92 -25.98 -0.15
N ARG A 65 -7.79 -25.43 -1.00
CA ARG A 65 -7.52 -25.28 -2.43
C ARG A 65 -6.37 -24.31 -2.71
N VAL A 66 -6.37 -23.12 -2.10
CA VAL A 66 -5.28 -22.12 -2.26
C VAL A 66 -3.96 -22.67 -1.72
N ALA A 67 -3.98 -23.40 -0.61
CA ALA A 67 -2.77 -24.03 -0.07
C ALA A 67 -2.16 -25.08 -1.03
N ALA A 68 -2.99 -25.75 -1.83
CA ALA A 68 -2.55 -26.75 -2.81
C ALA A 68 -2.19 -26.15 -4.18
N ALA A 69 -2.79 -25.02 -4.54
CA ALA A 69 -2.64 -24.36 -5.84
C ALA A 69 -2.39 -22.85 -5.64
N GLY A 70 -1.28 -22.52 -4.97
CA GLY A 70 -0.94 -21.15 -4.61
C GLY A 70 -0.62 -20.25 -5.81
N ASP A 71 -0.43 -20.83 -7.00
CA ASP A 71 -0.21 -20.14 -8.26
C ASP A 71 -1.51 -19.78 -9.01
N ASP A 72 -2.68 -20.25 -8.55
CA ASP A 72 -3.98 -19.93 -9.13
C ASP A 72 -4.52 -18.60 -8.58
N ALA A 73 -4.33 -17.53 -9.36
CA ALA A 73 -4.75 -16.19 -9.02
C ALA A 73 -6.29 -16.03 -8.92
N ALA A 74 -7.06 -16.75 -9.74
CA ALA A 74 -8.52 -16.65 -9.74
C ALA A 74 -9.12 -17.30 -8.50
N LEU A 75 -8.60 -18.48 -8.14
CA LEU A 75 -8.95 -19.16 -6.90
C LEU A 75 -8.58 -18.32 -5.67
N THR A 76 -7.39 -17.70 -5.67
CA THR A 76 -6.97 -16.83 -4.57
C THR A 76 -7.87 -15.60 -4.46
N PHE A 77 -8.28 -15.01 -5.58
CA PHE A 77 -9.20 -13.87 -5.57
C PHE A 77 -10.58 -14.25 -4.99
N GLU A 78 -11.13 -15.41 -5.35
CA GLU A 78 -12.36 -15.92 -4.75
C GLU A 78 -12.20 -16.11 -3.23
N TYR A 79 -11.06 -16.65 -2.80
CA TYR A 79 -10.77 -16.84 -1.37
C TYR A 79 -10.64 -15.52 -0.60
N LEU A 80 -9.96 -14.52 -1.17
CA LEU A 80 -9.90 -13.17 -0.59
C LEU A 80 -11.30 -12.57 -0.44
N GLY A 81 -12.16 -12.73 -1.46
CA GLY A 81 -13.55 -12.29 -1.42
C GLY A 81 -14.33 -12.93 -0.27
N ALA A 82 -14.21 -14.25 -0.10
CA ALA A 82 -14.83 -14.98 0.99
C ALA A 82 -14.30 -14.53 2.37
N CYS A 83 -12.99 -14.32 2.51
CA CYS A 83 -12.40 -13.83 3.76
C CYS A 83 -12.86 -12.40 4.11
N CYS A 84 -12.99 -11.52 3.10
CA CYS A 84 -13.55 -10.18 3.28
C CYS A 84 -14.99 -10.22 3.77
N ALA A 85 -15.84 -11.04 3.15
CA ALA A 85 -17.25 -11.18 3.53
C ALA A 85 -17.40 -11.71 4.96
N ALA A 86 -16.60 -12.71 5.34
CA ALA A 86 -16.63 -13.33 6.67
C ALA A 86 -15.84 -12.54 7.74
N GLY A 87 -15.24 -11.40 7.40
CA GLY A 87 -14.45 -10.59 8.33
C GLY A 87 -13.19 -11.28 8.87
N GLN A 88 -12.61 -12.23 8.13
CA GLN A 88 -11.41 -13.00 8.50
C GLN A 88 -10.13 -12.17 8.28
N VAL A 89 -9.95 -11.13 9.09
CA VAL A 89 -8.86 -10.15 8.91
C VAL A 89 -7.46 -10.78 9.01
N ASP A 90 -7.23 -11.68 9.96
CA ASP A 90 -5.93 -12.32 10.14
C ASP A 90 -5.57 -13.20 8.94
N GLU A 91 -6.57 -13.82 8.32
CA GLU A 91 -6.36 -14.64 7.13
C GLU A 91 -6.13 -13.79 5.88
N LEU A 92 -6.85 -12.66 5.74
CA LEU A 92 -6.55 -11.66 4.69
C LEU A 92 -5.12 -11.16 4.81
N GLU A 93 -4.66 -10.83 6.02
CA GLU A 93 -3.29 -10.42 6.27
C GLU A 93 -2.29 -11.51 5.87
N ARG A 94 -2.54 -12.75 6.31
CA ARG A 94 -1.69 -13.91 5.99
C ARG A 94 -1.55 -14.12 4.49
N VAL A 95 -2.67 -14.13 3.76
CA VAL A 95 -2.69 -14.39 2.31
C VAL A 95 -2.02 -13.25 1.53
N THR A 96 -2.32 -12.00 1.88
CA THR A 96 -1.76 -10.83 1.17
C THR A 96 -0.28 -10.60 1.46
N ARG A 97 0.23 -11.04 2.62
CA ARG A 97 1.65 -10.96 2.96
C ARG A 97 2.48 -12.09 2.32
N ASP A 98 1.88 -13.25 2.08
CA ASP A 98 2.59 -14.41 1.56
C ASP A 98 2.95 -14.23 0.08
N ARG A 99 4.25 -14.06 -0.18
CA ARG A 99 4.78 -13.84 -1.53
C ARG A 99 4.70 -15.09 -2.43
N SER A 100 4.48 -16.27 -1.86
CA SER A 100 4.31 -17.50 -2.64
C SER A 100 2.89 -17.65 -3.22
N ILE A 101 1.93 -16.89 -2.69
CA ILE A 101 0.55 -16.89 -3.18
C ILE A 101 0.42 -15.85 -4.30
N ALA A 102 -0.12 -16.29 -5.44
CA ALA A 102 -0.43 -15.47 -6.61
C ALA A 102 -1.86 -14.94 -6.54
N TYR A 103 -2.03 -13.68 -6.93
CA TYR A 103 -3.33 -13.03 -7.14
C TYR A 103 -3.14 -11.86 -8.10
N ASP A 104 -4.23 -11.44 -8.75
CA ASP A 104 -4.21 -10.20 -9.51
C ASP A 104 -4.17 -9.00 -8.54
N ALA A 105 -3.15 -8.17 -8.69
CA ALA A 105 -2.90 -7.06 -7.77
C ALA A 105 -3.99 -5.99 -7.82
N VAL A 106 -4.54 -5.69 -9.00
CA VAL A 106 -5.54 -4.64 -9.19
C VAL A 106 -6.89 -5.09 -8.66
N GLN A 107 -7.28 -6.34 -8.92
CA GLN A 107 -8.51 -6.94 -8.39
C GLN A 107 -8.45 -7.04 -6.87
N ALA A 108 -7.35 -7.58 -6.31
CA ALA A 108 -7.17 -7.67 -4.86
C ALA A 108 -7.18 -6.29 -4.18
N CYS A 109 -6.51 -5.30 -4.78
CA CYS A 109 -6.53 -3.92 -4.30
C CYS A 109 -7.96 -3.35 -4.32
N THR A 110 -8.69 -3.49 -5.43
CA THR A 110 -10.06 -2.99 -5.56
C THR A 110 -10.99 -3.61 -4.52
N LEU A 111 -10.95 -4.95 -4.38
CA LEU A 111 -11.71 -5.68 -3.36
C LEU A 111 -11.43 -5.15 -1.95
N LEU A 112 -10.15 -4.99 -1.60
CA LEU A 112 -9.74 -4.53 -0.27
C LEU A 112 -10.04 -3.06 -0.04
N ARG A 113 -10.10 -2.22 -1.07
CA ARG A 113 -10.50 -0.79 -1.02
C ARG A 113 -12.00 -0.61 -0.81
N GLU A 114 -12.80 -1.46 -1.43
CA GLU A 114 -14.25 -1.46 -1.28
C GLU A 114 -14.73 -2.21 -0.03
N ALA A 115 -13.85 -3.02 0.58
CA ALA A 115 -14.16 -3.77 1.79
C ALA A 115 -14.59 -2.84 2.95
N GLY A 116 -15.79 -3.11 3.47
CA GLY A 116 -16.31 -2.51 4.70
C GLY A 116 -15.97 -3.33 5.94
N GLY A 117 -16.68 -3.06 7.04
CA GLY A 117 -16.62 -3.90 8.24
C GLY A 117 -15.23 -4.01 8.87
N ALA A 118 -14.88 -5.21 9.35
CA ALA A 118 -13.59 -5.48 9.98
C ALA A 118 -12.42 -5.38 8.98
N ALA A 119 -12.61 -5.88 7.76
CA ALA A 119 -11.59 -5.85 6.70
C ALA A 119 -11.20 -4.42 6.30
N GLY A 120 -12.15 -3.49 6.22
CA GLY A 120 -11.87 -2.08 5.93
C GLY A 120 -11.18 -1.32 7.07
N LYS A 121 -11.32 -1.79 8.32
CA LYS A 121 -10.71 -1.16 9.50
C LYS A 121 -9.22 -1.51 9.65
N ASP A 122 -8.82 -2.71 9.24
CA ASP A 122 -7.42 -3.11 9.27
C ASP A 122 -6.71 -2.69 7.97
N PRO A 123 -5.71 -1.80 8.03
CA PRO A 123 -5.02 -1.35 6.82
C PRO A 123 -4.01 -2.37 6.30
N ARG A 124 -3.62 -3.39 7.08
CA ARG A 124 -2.50 -4.29 6.75
C ARG A 124 -2.73 -5.07 5.46
N PRO A 125 -3.90 -5.69 5.21
CA PRO A 125 -4.09 -6.43 3.96
C PRO A 125 -3.93 -5.52 2.72
N LEU A 126 -4.46 -4.30 2.78
CA LEU A 126 -4.33 -3.34 1.68
C LEU A 126 -2.89 -2.86 1.53
N ILE A 127 -2.21 -2.54 2.64
CA ILE A 127 -0.78 -2.18 2.63
C ILE A 127 0.05 -3.29 1.99
N ASN A 128 -0.17 -4.56 2.35
CA ASN A 128 0.56 -5.70 1.82
C ASN A 128 0.44 -5.79 0.29
N VAL A 129 -0.79 -5.69 -0.24
CA VAL A 129 -1.05 -5.73 -1.69
C VAL A 129 -0.39 -4.53 -2.38
N CYS A 130 -0.62 -3.32 -1.87
CA CYS A 130 -0.11 -2.12 -2.51
C CYS A 130 1.42 -2.02 -2.47
N ASP A 131 2.05 -2.39 -1.36
CA ASP A 131 3.51 -2.37 -1.21
C ASP A 131 4.18 -3.38 -2.15
N ARG A 132 3.67 -4.62 -2.19
CA ARG A 132 4.22 -5.69 -3.05
C ARG A 132 4.18 -5.31 -4.54
N HIS A 133 3.17 -4.54 -4.95
CA HIS A 133 2.88 -4.26 -6.35
C HIS A 133 3.04 -2.78 -6.74
N ASN A 134 3.67 -1.97 -5.88
CA ASN A 134 3.90 -0.52 -6.11
C ASN A 134 2.62 0.30 -6.39
N LEU A 135 1.47 -0.12 -5.84
CA LEU A 135 0.19 0.60 -5.98
C LEU A 135 0.04 1.70 -4.92
N PHE A 136 1.06 2.55 -4.79
CA PHE A 136 1.14 3.55 -3.71
C PHE A 136 0.05 4.64 -3.80
N GLY A 137 -0.36 5.02 -5.02
CA GLY A 137 -1.46 5.97 -5.22
C GLY A 137 -2.81 5.40 -4.77
N GLU A 138 -3.07 4.12 -5.07
CA GLU A 138 -4.26 3.41 -4.59
C GLU A 138 -4.27 3.31 -3.06
N LEU A 139 -3.11 3.01 -2.46
CA LEU A 139 -2.96 2.98 -1.00
C LEU A 139 -3.25 4.35 -0.38
N ALA A 140 -2.64 5.41 -0.92
CA ALA A 140 -2.78 6.77 -0.40
C ALA A 140 -4.24 7.24 -0.46
N THR A 141 -4.89 7.11 -1.63
CA THR A 141 -6.29 7.52 -1.83
C THR A 141 -7.26 6.71 -0.97
N ALA A 142 -7.03 5.40 -0.82
CA ALA A 142 -7.86 4.54 0.01
C ALA A 142 -7.76 4.89 1.50
N LEU A 143 -6.54 5.07 2.03
CA LEU A 143 -6.36 5.44 3.44
C LEU A 143 -6.80 6.88 3.72
N LEU A 144 -6.71 7.78 2.75
CA LEU A 144 -7.30 9.12 2.83
C LEU A 144 -8.84 9.04 2.93
N ALA A 145 -9.49 8.32 2.03
CA ALA A 145 -10.95 8.14 2.03
C ALA A 145 -11.47 7.53 3.34
N ARG A 146 -10.67 6.65 3.97
CA ARG A 146 -10.98 6.00 5.25
C ARG A 146 -10.60 6.83 6.49
N ARG A 147 -10.03 8.02 6.32
CA ARG A 147 -9.48 8.85 7.42
C ARG A 147 -8.41 8.13 8.24
N GLN A 148 -7.63 7.26 7.60
CA GLN A 148 -6.58 6.42 8.19
C GLN A 148 -5.16 6.92 7.90
N LEU A 149 -4.98 8.24 7.68
CA LEU A 149 -3.66 8.84 7.38
C LEU A 149 -2.58 8.54 8.42
N ARG A 150 -2.95 8.27 9.68
CA ARG A 150 -1.99 7.84 10.71
C ARG A 150 -1.31 6.51 10.34
N HIS A 151 -2.03 5.57 9.74
CA HIS A 151 -1.46 4.30 9.30
C HIS A 151 -0.57 4.48 8.06
N LEU A 152 -0.99 5.32 7.12
CA LEU A 152 -0.18 5.68 5.95
C LEU A 152 1.15 6.33 6.37
N MET A 153 1.08 7.26 7.33
CA MET A 153 2.23 7.92 7.93
C MET A 153 3.19 6.90 8.59
N LEU A 154 2.66 5.98 9.40
CA LEU A 154 3.50 4.93 10.00
C LEU A 154 4.16 4.05 8.93
N TYR A 155 3.41 3.68 7.88
CA TYR A 155 3.92 2.88 6.77
C TYR A 155 5.09 3.58 6.05
N VAL A 156 4.93 4.81 5.58
CA VAL A 156 6.00 5.52 4.85
C VAL A 156 7.21 5.85 5.75
N ARG A 157 7.03 5.99 7.06
CA ARG A 157 8.14 6.30 7.97
C ARG A 157 8.92 5.08 8.44
N SER A 158 8.23 3.96 8.69
CA SER A 158 8.79 2.81 9.40
C SER A 158 8.87 1.52 8.58
N VAL A 159 8.08 1.41 7.51
CA VAL A 159 8.01 0.18 6.69
C VAL A 159 8.69 0.40 5.35
N ASN A 160 8.24 1.39 4.58
CA ASN A 160 8.77 1.66 3.25
C ASN A 160 8.97 3.17 3.01
N ARG A 161 10.18 3.66 3.32
CA ARG A 161 10.54 5.07 3.16
C ARG A 161 10.59 5.53 1.71
N ALA A 162 10.88 4.62 0.78
CA ALA A 162 10.90 4.92 -0.64
C ALA A 162 9.49 5.27 -1.18
N ALA A 163 8.43 4.78 -0.54
CA ALA A 163 7.05 5.10 -0.90
C ALA A 163 6.63 6.55 -0.59
N SER A 164 7.45 7.33 0.14
CA SER A 164 7.11 8.71 0.54
C SER A 164 6.81 9.63 -0.64
N ALA A 165 7.59 9.52 -1.72
CA ALA A 165 7.42 10.35 -2.92
C ALA A 165 6.12 10.05 -3.69
N PRO A 166 5.83 8.81 -4.12
CA PRO A 166 4.58 8.52 -4.81
C PRO A 166 3.34 8.72 -3.92
N VAL A 167 3.44 8.50 -2.60
CA VAL A 167 2.35 8.81 -1.65
C VAL A 167 2.12 10.33 -1.55
N CYS A 168 3.19 11.12 -1.46
CA CYS A 168 3.11 12.59 -1.46
C CYS A 168 2.36 13.09 -2.70
N ALA A 169 2.80 12.67 -3.89
CA ALA A 169 2.19 13.04 -5.16
C ALA A 169 0.70 12.67 -5.20
N ALA A 170 0.34 11.43 -4.83
CA ALA A 170 -1.04 10.96 -4.86
C ALA A 170 -1.95 11.70 -3.87
N LEU A 171 -1.46 12.08 -2.68
CA LEU A 171 -2.25 12.86 -1.73
C LEU A 171 -2.48 14.29 -2.24
N LEU A 172 -1.47 14.92 -2.82
CA LEU A 172 -1.59 16.27 -3.42
C LEU A 172 -2.56 16.26 -4.59
N GLU A 173 -2.45 15.28 -5.49
CA GLU A 173 -3.37 15.10 -6.63
C GLU A 173 -4.81 14.86 -6.17
N ALA A 174 -5.00 14.13 -5.07
CA ALA A 174 -6.31 13.93 -4.45
C ALA A 174 -6.86 15.18 -3.72
N GLY A 175 -6.14 16.32 -3.75
CA GLY A 175 -6.56 17.57 -3.13
C GLY A 175 -6.32 17.62 -1.61
N CYS A 176 -5.45 16.77 -1.07
CA CYS A 176 -5.05 16.86 0.34
C CYS A 176 -4.23 18.13 0.58
N GLU A 177 -4.51 18.82 1.67
CA GLU A 177 -3.80 20.04 2.05
C GLU A 177 -2.29 19.78 2.22
N ALA A 178 -1.44 20.66 1.66
CA ALA A 178 0.00 20.50 1.65
C ALA A 178 0.61 20.33 3.05
N ALA A 179 0.13 21.07 4.05
CA ALA A 179 0.55 20.92 5.44
C ALA A 179 0.27 19.50 5.99
N ARG A 180 -0.90 18.95 5.66
CA ARG A 180 -1.29 17.59 6.03
C ARG A 180 -0.48 16.53 5.30
N VAL A 181 -0.12 16.76 4.03
CA VAL A 181 0.78 15.87 3.29
C VAL A 181 2.18 15.89 3.91
N ALA A 182 2.70 17.08 4.25
CA ALA A 182 3.98 17.21 4.96
C ALA A 182 3.96 16.45 6.29
N GLU A 183 2.88 16.55 7.08
CA GLU A 183 2.71 15.75 8.31
C GLU A 183 2.76 14.24 8.07
N VAL A 184 2.38 13.72 6.90
CA VAL A 184 2.45 12.28 6.60
C VAL A 184 3.89 11.86 6.30
N VAL A 185 4.63 12.66 5.53
CA VAL A 185 5.95 12.28 4.97
C VAL A 185 7.16 12.78 5.76
N SER A 186 7.00 13.74 6.68
CA SER A 186 8.06 14.15 7.61
C SER A 186 8.37 13.05 8.63
N PRO A 187 9.53 12.99 9.31
CA PRO A 187 10.76 13.62 8.86
C PRO A 187 11.15 13.03 7.51
N LEU A 188 11.62 13.89 6.62
CA LEU A 188 11.89 13.53 5.25
C LEU A 188 13.11 12.62 5.17
N HIS A 189 13.00 11.47 4.51
CA HIS A 189 14.13 10.59 4.30
C HIS A 189 14.98 11.12 3.13
N ALA A 190 16.26 11.43 3.39
CA ALA A 190 17.18 12.07 2.44
C ALA A 190 17.14 11.50 1.01
N PRO A 191 17.25 10.18 0.78
CA PRO A 191 17.14 9.60 -0.57
C PRO A 191 15.82 9.89 -1.31
N SER A 192 14.71 10.02 -0.59
CA SER A 192 13.39 10.35 -1.17
C SER A 192 13.12 11.86 -1.21
N ALA A 193 13.96 12.68 -0.57
CA ALA A 193 13.71 14.10 -0.36
C ALA A 193 13.59 14.89 -1.67
N PRO A 194 14.47 14.70 -2.68
CA PRO A 194 14.36 15.41 -3.95
C PRO A 194 13.04 15.14 -4.68
N ALA A 195 12.57 13.88 -4.66
CA ALA A 195 11.34 13.49 -5.33
C ALA A 195 10.08 14.04 -4.61
N VAL A 196 10.07 14.00 -3.27
CA VAL A 196 9.00 14.62 -2.47
C VAL A 196 8.97 16.13 -2.68
N LEU A 197 10.14 16.80 -2.65
CA LEU A 197 10.26 18.23 -2.95
C LEU A 197 9.72 18.53 -4.34
N GLY A 198 10.08 17.73 -5.35
CA GLY A 198 9.55 17.87 -6.70
C GLY A 198 8.02 17.85 -6.74
N SER A 199 7.40 16.87 -6.06
CA SER A 199 5.93 16.77 -5.99
C SER A 199 5.29 17.98 -5.30
N MET A 200 5.90 18.49 -4.23
CA MET A 200 5.43 19.68 -3.51
C MET A 200 5.51 20.94 -4.40
N LEU A 201 6.59 21.07 -5.17
CA LEU A 201 6.79 22.19 -6.09
C LEU A 201 5.85 22.12 -7.30
N ASP A 202 5.60 20.92 -7.85
CA ASP A 202 4.67 20.69 -8.96
C ASP A 202 3.23 21.03 -8.54
N ALA A 203 2.87 20.74 -7.29
CA ALA A 203 1.58 21.11 -6.70
C ALA A 203 1.50 22.57 -6.23
N GLU A 204 2.52 23.39 -6.50
CA GLU A 204 2.62 24.79 -6.09
C GLU A 204 2.39 25.03 -4.59
N CYS A 205 2.92 24.14 -3.76
CA CYS A 205 2.81 24.26 -2.31
C CYS A 205 3.41 25.58 -1.80
N GLN A 206 2.85 26.10 -0.71
CA GLN A 206 3.31 27.34 -0.10
C GLN A 206 4.77 27.22 0.38
N ALA A 207 5.51 28.33 0.30
CA ALA A 207 6.95 28.37 0.55
C ALA A 207 7.32 27.98 2.00
N ASP A 208 6.45 28.31 2.96
CA ASP A 208 6.58 27.96 4.37
C ASP A 208 6.46 26.44 4.61
N VAL A 209 5.54 25.77 3.92
CA VAL A 209 5.40 24.30 3.96
C VAL A 209 6.65 23.63 3.40
N VAL A 210 7.15 24.10 2.25
CA VAL A 210 8.38 23.58 1.64
C VAL A 210 9.58 23.80 2.57
N ALA A 211 9.71 24.99 3.16
CA ALA A 211 10.78 25.30 4.09
C ALA A 211 10.74 24.39 5.33
N SER A 212 9.57 24.23 5.95
CA SER A 212 9.37 23.39 7.13
C SER A 212 9.65 21.91 6.84
N LEU A 213 9.32 21.45 5.64
CA LEU A 213 9.59 20.07 5.21
C LEU A 213 11.09 19.78 5.05
N LEU A 214 11.86 20.76 4.57
CA LEU A 214 13.31 20.64 4.33
C LEU A 214 14.14 20.94 5.59
N GLU A 215 13.62 21.69 6.55
CA GLU A 215 14.33 22.11 7.77
C GLU A 215 15.11 20.98 8.44
N PRO A 216 14.56 19.75 8.65
CA PRO A 216 15.26 18.66 9.31
C PRO A 216 16.46 18.09 8.53
N LEU A 217 16.57 18.37 7.23
CA LEU A 217 17.72 17.97 6.42
C LEU A 217 18.86 18.97 6.64
N ASP A 218 19.61 18.75 7.71
CA ASP A 218 20.72 19.57 8.19
C ASP A 218 22.10 19.07 7.71
N GLY A 219 23.16 19.71 8.19
CA GLY A 219 24.55 19.33 7.91
C GLY A 219 24.90 17.87 8.25
N THR A 220 24.18 17.22 9.16
CA THR A 220 24.42 15.80 9.47
C THR A 220 23.99 14.89 8.32
N HIS A 221 22.87 15.22 7.67
CA HIS A 221 22.39 14.51 6.48
C HIS A 221 23.29 14.80 5.28
N LEU A 222 23.72 16.05 5.12
CA LEU A 222 24.63 16.45 4.05
C LEU A 222 26.02 15.80 4.17
N ALA A 223 26.45 15.45 5.38
CA ALA A 223 27.69 14.69 5.58
C ALA A 223 27.56 13.20 5.26
N GLN A 224 26.33 12.66 5.20
CA GLN A 224 26.05 11.26 4.88
C GLN A 224 25.84 11.03 3.38
N ASP A 225 25.43 12.06 2.65
CA ASP A 225 25.15 12.01 1.22
C ASP A 225 25.64 13.30 0.54
N ASP A 226 26.81 13.20 -0.11
CA ASP A 226 27.47 14.31 -0.83
C ASP A 226 26.66 14.84 -2.03
N SER A 227 25.61 14.13 -2.46
CA SER A 227 24.75 14.53 -3.59
C SER A 227 23.44 15.19 -3.15
N LEU A 228 23.07 15.09 -1.87
CA LEU A 228 21.74 15.49 -1.38
C LEU A 228 21.40 16.95 -1.70
N ALA A 229 22.29 17.91 -1.43
CA ALA A 229 22.01 19.32 -1.73
C ALA A 229 21.87 19.54 -3.23
N ALA A 230 22.77 18.94 -4.04
CA ALA A 230 22.73 19.07 -5.49
C ALA A 230 21.41 18.54 -6.06
N SER A 231 20.93 17.37 -5.61
CA SER A 231 19.66 16.79 -6.05
C SER A 231 18.44 17.61 -5.61
N LEU A 232 18.43 18.17 -4.41
CA LEU A 232 17.37 19.09 -3.97
C LEU A 232 17.34 20.38 -4.81
N ILE A 233 18.52 20.95 -5.08
CA ILE A 233 18.69 22.14 -5.92
C ILE A 233 18.21 21.84 -7.34
N GLU A 234 18.63 20.72 -7.92
CA GLU A 234 18.22 20.29 -9.26
C GLU A 234 16.70 20.14 -9.38
N ALA A 235 16.06 19.50 -8.39
CA ALA A 235 14.61 19.36 -8.34
C ALA A 235 13.88 20.71 -8.41
N ALA A 236 14.44 21.75 -7.77
CA ALA A 236 13.89 23.10 -7.80
C ALA A 236 14.26 23.90 -9.06
N VAL A 237 15.49 23.76 -9.56
CA VAL A 237 15.96 24.41 -10.80
C VAL A 237 15.17 23.92 -12.00
N GLY A 238 14.96 22.61 -12.13
CA GLY A 238 14.18 22.02 -13.23
C GLY A 238 12.74 22.53 -13.31
N ARG A 239 12.21 23.08 -12.21
CA ARG A 239 10.87 23.65 -12.09
C ARG A 239 10.84 25.18 -12.12
N ASN A 240 11.99 25.83 -12.27
CA ASN A 240 12.15 27.28 -12.12
C ASN A 240 11.66 27.81 -10.76
N LYS A 241 11.82 27.02 -9.68
CA LYS A 241 11.39 27.35 -8.31
C LYS A 241 12.57 27.41 -7.32
N LEU A 242 13.82 27.47 -7.80
CA LEU A 242 15.03 27.58 -6.94
C LEU A 242 14.94 28.67 -5.84
N PRO A 243 14.32 29.86 -6.05
CA PRO A 243 14.22 30.87 -4.99
C PRO A 243 13.47 30.40 -3.74
N LEU A 244 12.58 29.40 -3.86
CA LEU A 244 11.85 28.83 -2.72
C LEU A 244 12.76 28.08 -1.75
N LEU A 245 13.93 27.61 -2.20
CA LEU A 245 14.89 26.89 -1.36
C LEU A 245 15.80 27.85 -0.58
N LYS A 246 15.75 29.16 -0.85
CA LYS A 246 16.65 30.15 -0.25
C LYS A 246 16.72 30.06 1.29
N PRO A 247 15.61 29.94 2.05
CA PRO A 247 15.68 29.84 3.50
C PRO A 247 16.51 28.63 3.97
N TRP A 248 16.33 27.48 3.33
CA TRP A 248 17.07 26.26 3.62
C TRP A 248 18.55 26.39 3.24
N LEU A 249 18.85 26.91 2.04
CA LEU A 249 20.22 27.12 1.56
C LEU A 249 21.02 28.05 2.48
N ASP A 250 20.43 29.17 2.91
CA ASP A 250 21.08 30.11 3.82
C ASP A 250 21.34 29.48 5.20
N ALA A 251 20.39 28.69 5.72
CA ALA A 251 20.56 27.96 6.98
C ALA A 251 21.71 26.94 6.90
N ARG A 252 21.76 26.13 5.83
CA ARG A 252 22.85 25.16 5.61
C ARG A 252 24.21 25.83 5.41
N LYS A 253 24.25 27.01 4.79
CA LYS A 253 25.48 27.81 4.70
C LYS A 253 25.94 28.32 6.07
N ALA A 254 25.01 28.77 6.91
CA ALA A 254 25.31 29.28 8.25
C ALA A 254 25.86 28.21 9.20
N GLU A 255 25.56 26.92 8.96
CA GLU A 255 26.12 25.79 9.71
C GLU A 255 27.63 25.58 9.49
N GLY A 256 28.23 26.22 8.48
CA GLY A 256 29.67 26.16 8.25
C GLY A 256 30.13 24.81 7.71
N LEU A 257 29.45 24.29 6.67
CA LEU A 257 29.85 23.07 5.98
C LEU A 257 31.31 23.14 5.49
N PRO A 258 32.04 21.99 5.44
CA PRO A 258 33.44 21.98 5.03
C PRO A 258 33.66 22.66 3.67
N PRO A 259 34.59 23.63 3.56
CA PRO A 259 34.90 24.27 2.29
C PRO A 259 35.37 23.25 1.25
N GLY A 260 34.84 23.35 0.02
CA GLY A 260 35.15 22.44 -1.08
C GLY A 260 34.44 21.08 -1.03
N ALA A 261 33.61 20.82 -0.01
CA ALA A 261 32.74 19.64 -0.03
C ALA A 261 31.66 19.80 -1.13
N PRO A 262 31.25 18.72 -1.82
CA PRO A 262 30.28 18.80 -2.93
C PRO A 262 28.98 19.53 -2.57
N ASN A 263 28.39 19.22 -1.42
CA ASN A 263 27.20 19.91 -0.91
C ASN A 263 27.45 21.39 -0.60
N SER A 264 28.63 21.74 -0.08
CA SER A 264 29.01 23.13 0.20
C SER A 264 29.10 23.95 -1.09
N GLU A 265 29.77 23.40 -2.11
CA GLU A 265 29.88 24.04 -3.43
C GLU A 265 28.52 24.20 -4.11
N ALA A 266 27.67 23.18 -4.05
CA ALA A 266 26.32 23.22 -4.61
C ALA A 266 25.46 24.32 -3.95
N ILE A 267 25.47 24.40 -2.61
CA ILE A 267 24.73 25.42 -1.86
C ILE A 267 25.21 26.83 -2.21
N GLU A 268 26.53 27.05 -2.22
CA GLU A 268 27.08 28.36 -2.59
C GLU A 268 26.74 28.77 -4.02
N GLY A 269 26.81 27.82 -4.95
CA GLY A 269 26.45 28.00 -6.36
C GLY A 269 24.98 28.42 -6.50
N ALA A 270 24.07 27.70 -5.84
CA ALA A 270 22.65 28.00 -5.85
C ALA A 270 22.34 29.40 -5.28
N ILE A 271 22.95 29.77 -4.15
CA ILE A 271 22.77 31.11 -3.56
C ILE A 271 23.25 32.20 -4.52
N LYS A 272 24.41 32.02 -5.17
CA LYS A 272 24.94 32.96 -6.18
C LYS A 272 23.99 33.07 -7.37
N GLN A 273 23.41 31.96 -7.83
CA GLN A 273 22.45 31.94 -8.93
C GLN A 273 21.17 32.71 -8.59
N ILE A 274 20.59 32.48 -7.40
CA ILE A 274 19.41 33.22 -6.93
C ILE A 274 19.69 34.72 -6.94
N LYS A 275 20.85 35.16 -6.44
CA LYS A 275 21.22 36.59 -6.42
C LYS A 275 21.36 37.23 -7.80
N LYS A 276 21.61 36.46 -8.87
CA LYS A 276 21.70 37.00 -10.24
C LYS A 276 20.34 37.27 -10.86
N TRP A 277 19.28 36.69 -10.31
CA TRP A 277 17.91 36.86 -10.81
C TRP A 277 17.19 38.06 -10.19
N TRP A 278 17.86 38.79 -9.30
CA TRP A 278 17.41 40.02 -8.64
C TRP A 278 18.44 41.12 -8.85
#